data_AF-A0A919EGD0-F1
#
_entry.id   AF-A0A919EGD0-F1
#
_cell.length_a   1.000
_cell.length_b   1.000
_cell.length_c   1.000
_cell.angle_alpha   90.00
_cell.angle_beta   90.00
_cell.angle_gamma   90.00
#
_symmetry.space_group_name_H-M   'P 1'
#
loop_
_entity.id
_entity.type
_entity.pdbx_description
1 polymer ?
#
loop_
_entity_poly.entity_id
_entity_poly.type
_entity_poly.pdbx_seq_one_letter_code
_entity_poly.pdbx_strand_id
1 'polypeptide(L)'
;MLVRGNADTRIARLDDGSSGLDALLVAYAGLHRLGQAHRATQILDPALWLPASGAGMVVAEYRTGDTTVCDVLPPIIRPATATALVAERATLAARRGICMTAALRPCHPHRRHGDRPRRGVRP
;
A
#
# COMPACT_ATOMS: atom_id res chain seq x y z
N MET A 1 22.88 6.72 -4.89
CA MET A 1 22.18 7.29 -6.07
C MET A 1 20.68 7.11 -5.90
N LEU A 2 19.85 8.12 -6.26
CA LEU A 2 18.39 8.01 -6.12
C LEU A 2 17.80 7.15 -7.27
N VAL A 3 17.14 6.04 -6.93
CA VAL A 3 16.52 5.14 -7.91
C VAL A 3 15.09 5.62 -8.22
N ARG A 4 14.87 6.07 -9.47
CA ARG A 4 13.56 6.54 -9.97
C ARG A 4 13.22 5.87 -11.30
N GLY A 5 11.96 5.98 -11.72
CA GLY A 5 11.42 5.33 -12.92
C GLY A 5 10.24 4.40 -12.62
N ASN A 6 9.78 3.65 -13.60
CA ASN A 6 8.75 2.62 -13.41
C ASN A 6 9.31 1.42 -12.64
N ALA A 7 8.44 0.55 -12.11
CA ALA A 7 8.88 -0.62 -11.35
C ALA A 7 9.86 -1.49 -12.15
N ASP A 8 9.52 -1.82 -13.40
CA ASP A 8 10.34 -2.68 -14.27
C ASP A 8 11.73 -2.10 -14.50
N THR A 9 11.84 -0.78 -14.73
CA THR A 9 13.15 -0.16 -14.96
C THR A 9 13.99 -0.07 -13.68
N ARG A 10 13.35 0.00 -12.51
CA ARG A 10 14.06 -0.07 -11.22
C ARG A 10 14.53 -1.49 -10.92
N ILE A 11 13.71 -2.50 -11.22
CA ILE A 11 14.06 -3.92 -11.07
C ILE A 11 15.21 -4.27 -12.01
N ALA A 12 15.14 -3.87 -13.29
CA ALA A 12 16.20 -4.09 -14.25
C ALA A 12 17.54 -3.47 -13.82
N ARG A 13 17.52 -2.30 -13.15
CA ARG A 13 18.73 -1.68 -12.59
C ARG A 13 19.34 -2.47 -11.44
N LEU A 14 18.51 -3.10 -10.61
CA LEU A 14 19.00 -4.01 -9.57
C LEU A 14 19.65 -5.24 -10.22
N ASP A 15 19.02 -5.81 -11.24
CA ASP A 15 19.52 -6.99 -11.96
C ASP A 15 20.83 -6.73 -12.72
N ASP A 16 20.99 -5.54 -13.30
CA ASP A 16 22.17 -5.14 -14.07
C ASP A 16 23.44 -5.04 -13.19
N GLY A 17 23.31 -4.78 -11.89
CA GLY A 17 24.44 -4.67 -10.96
C GLY A 17 25.38 -3.47 -11.20
N SER A 18 25.41 -2.89 -12.40
CA SER A 18 26.20 -1.72 -12.78
C SER A 18 25.79 -0.44 -12.02
N SER A 19 24.57 -0.44 -11.48
CA SER A 19 24.00 0.69 -10.73
C SER A 19 24.51 0.80 -9.29
N GLY A 20 25.28 -0.18 -8.80
CA GLY A 20 25.79 -0.22 -7.43
C GLY A 20 24.70 -0.41 -6.37
N LEU A 21 23.58 -1.04 -6.73
CA LEU A 21 22.48 -1.33 -5.81
C LEU A 21 22.62 -2.75 -5.24
N ASP A 22 22.75 -2.87 -3.93
CA ASP A 22 22.72 -4.18 -3.25
C ASP A 22 21.29 -4.70 -3.03
N ALA A 23 20.34 -3.79 -2.86
CA ALA A 23 18.93 -4.11 -2.60
C ALA A 23 17.99 -3.00 -3.07
N LEU A 24 16.74 -3.37 -3.33
CA LEU A 24 15.67 -2.45 -3.71
C LEU A 24 14.44 -2.65 -2.81
N LEU A 25 14.03 -1.60 -2.08
CA LEU A 25 12.79 -1.61 -1.32
C LEU A 25 11.62 -1.17 -2.21
N VAL A 26 10.63 -2.04 -2.37
CA VAL A 26 9.42 -1.80 -3.16
C VAL A 26 8.17 -2.26 -2.42
N ALA A 27 7.02 -1.70 -2.78
CA ALA A 27 5.74 -2.17 -2.25
C ALA A 27 5.43 -3.58 -2.79
N TYR A 28 5.19 -4.52 -1.89
CA TYR A 28 4.82 -5.91 -2.24
C TYR A 28 3.60 -5.98 -3.16
N ALA A 29 2.58 -5.15 -2.91
CA ALA A 29 1.38 -5.08 -3.74
C ALA A 29 1.69 -4.70 -5.21
N GLY A 30 2.75 -3.90 -5.45
CA GLY A 30 3.21 -3.57 -6.80
C GLY A 30 3.83 -4.78 -7.50
N LEU A 31 4.76 -5.48 -6.84
CA LEU A 31 5.37 -6.71 -7.36
C LEU A 31 4.32 -7.79 -7.65
N HIS A 32 3.37 -7.98 -6.74
CA HIS A 32 2.31 -8.97 -6.90
C HIS A 32 1.45 -8.72 -8.14
N ARG A 33 1.06 -7.46 -8.41
CA ARG A 33 0.27 -7.11 -9.59
C ARG A 33 1.03 -7.29 -10.90
N LEU A 34 2.36 -7.18 -10.87
CA LEU A 34 3.23 -7.39 -12.02
C LEU A 34 3.60 -8.86 -12.24
N GLY A 35 3.09 -9.80 -11.43
CA GLY A 35 3.49 -11.21 -11.50
C GLY A 35 4.93 -11.48 -11.01
N GLN A 36 5.55 -10.50 -10.34
CA GLN A 36 6.96 -10.51 -9.91
C GLN A 36 7.10 -10.80 -8.40
N ALA A 37 6.05 -11.29 -7.74
CA ALA A 37 6.06 -11.55 -6.28
C ALA A 37 7.17 -12.52 -5.86
N HIS A 38 7.55 -13.46 -6.73
CA HIS A 38 8.62 -14.44 -6.50
C HIS A 38 10.00 -13.81 -6.26
N ARG A 39 10.19 -12.53 -6.64
CA ARG A 39 11.44 -11.81 -6.40
C ARG A 39 11.56 -11.22 -4.99
N ALA A 40 10.47 -11.21 -4.21
CA ALA A 40 10.50 -10.67 -2.85
C ALA A 40 11.31 -11.60 -1.92
N THR A 41 12.57 -11.23 -1.65
CA THR A 41 13.46 -11.97 -0.74
C THR A 41 13.06 -11.81 0.72
N GLN A 42 12.43 -10.69 1.07
CA GLN A 42 11.91 -10.41 2.40
C GLN A 42 10.63 -9.56 2.31
N ILE A 43 9.60 -9.97 3.06
CA ILE A 43 8.38 -9.18 3.26
C ILE A 43 8.46 -8.54 4.65
N LEU A 44 8.39 -7.21 4.70
CA LEU A 44 8.47 -6.47 5.96
C LEU A 44 7.13 -6.51 6.69
N ASP A 45 7.17 -6.85 7.98
CA ASP A 45 5.98 -6.84 8.85
C ASP A 45 5.48 -5.39 9.02
N PRO A 46 4.22 -5.07 8.66
CA PRO A 46 3.63 -3.75 8.87
C PRO A 46 3.66 -3.25 10.32
N ALA A 47 3.76 -4.14 11.31
CA ALA A 47 3.90 -3.77 12.72
C ALA A 47 5.31 -3.23 13.06
N LEU A 48 6.32 -3.63 12.29
CA LEU A 48 7.71 -3.21 12.46
C LEU A 48 8.11 -2.13 11.44
N TRP A 49 7.52 -2.17 10.24
CA TRP A 49 7.79 -1.25 9.16
C TRP A 49 6.49 -0.70 8.60
N LEU A 50 6.10 0.49 9.05
CA LEU A 50 4.85 1.10 8.62
C LEU A 50 4.91 1.40 7.11
N PRO A 51 3.92 0.96 6.33
CA PRO A 51 3.84 1.29 4.92
C PRO A 51 3.40 2.73 4.71
N ALA A 52 3.69 3.27 3.53
CA ALA A 52 3.16 4.56 3.12
C ALA A 52 1.62 4.58 3.17
N SER A 53 1.04 5.74 3.47
CA SER A 53 -0.41 5.94 3.46
C SER A 53 -1.02 5.54 2.11
N GLY A 54 -2.04 4.69 2.13
CA GLY A 54 -2.70 4.15 0.95
C GLY A 54 -1.92 3.07 0.20
N ALA A 55 -0.82 2.55 0.77
CA ALA A 55 -0.02 1.51 0.11
C ALA A 55 -0.88 0.29 -0.25
N GLY A 56 -0.81 -0.14 -1.51
CA GLY A 56 -1.57 -1.28 -2.00
C GLY A 56 -3.06 -1.02 -2.23
N MET A 57 -3.58 0.17 -1.95
CA MET A 57 -4.96 0.52 -2.27
C MET A 57 -5.07 1.01 -3.72
N VAL A 58 -6.18 0.68 -4.39
CA VAL A 58 -6.55 1.24 -5.70
C VAL A 58 -7.81 2.08 -5.48
N VAL A 59 -7.80 3.29 -6.01
CA VAL A 59 -8.86 4.28 -5.83
C VAL A 59 -9.35 4.69 -7.20
N ALA A 60 -10.67 4.73 -7.37
CA ALA A 60 -11.30 5.32 -8.55
C ALA A 60 -11.66 6.78 -8.22
N GLU A 61 -11.20 7.71 -9.05
CA GLU A 61 -11.61 9.11 -8.99
C GLU A 61 -12.62 9.37 -10.10
N TYR A 62 -13.67 10.13 -9.78
CA TYR A 62 -14.73 10.46 -10.71
C TYR A 62 -15.24 11.87 -10.45
N ARG A 63 -15.97 12.43 -11.41
CA ARG A 63 -16.49 13.79 -11.33
C ARG A 63 -17.62 13.87 -10.32
N THR A 64 -17.60 14.90 -9.46
CA THR A 64 -18.72 15.21 -8.57
C THR A 64 -20.01 15.39 -9.36
N GLY A 65 -21.07 14.70 -8.95
CA GLY A 65 -22.38 14.76 -9.61
C GLY A 65 -22.57 13.78 -10.77
N ASP A 66 -21.57 12.97 -11.11
CA ASP A 66 -21.73 11.91 -12.11
C ASP A 66 -22.51 10.71 -11.51
N THR A 67 -23.83 10.73 -11.69
CA THR A 67 -24.74 9.69 -11.18
C THR A 67 -24.48 8.34 -11.84
N THR A 68 -24.09 8.33 -13.12
CA THR A 68 -23.81 7.10 -13.86
C THR A 68 -22.68 6.32 -13.19
N VAL A 69 -21.60 7.01 -12.80
CA VAL A 69 -20.47 6.37 -12.12
C VAL A 69 -20.84 5.96 -10.69
N CYS A 70 -21.62 6.79 -9.97
CA CYS A 70 -22.11 6.46 -8.63
C CYS A 70 -22.91 5.15 -8.59
N ASP A 71 -23.65 4.83 -9.65
CA ASP A 71 -24.47 3.62 -9.71
C ASP A 71 -23.63 2.35 -10.00
N VAL A 72 -22.47 2.50 -10.66
CA VAL A 72 -21.63 1.37 -11.13
C VAL A 72 -20.50 1.01 -10.17
N LEU A 73 -19.98 1.96 -9.38
CA LEU A 73 -18.87 1.71 -8.45
C LEU A 73 -19.16 0.83 -7.21
N PRO A 74 -20.37 0.79 -6.61
CA PRO A 74 -20.61 0.09 -5.36
C PRO A 74 -20.10 -1.37 -5.29
N PRO A 75 -20.22 -2.21 -6.34
CA PRO A 75 -19.76 -3.60 -6.30
C PRO A 75 -18.25 -3.77 -6.10
N ILE A 76 -17.44 -2.79 -6.51
CA ILE A 76 -15.97 -2.87 -6.40
C ILE A 76 -15.42 -2.18 -5.16
N ILE A 77 -16.25 -1.40 -4.44
CA ILE A 77 -15.85 -0.72 -3.22
C ILE A 77 -15.81 -1.69 -2.05
N ARG A 78 -14.72 -1.65 -1.28
CA ARG A 78 -14.58 -2.38 -0.02
C ARG A 78 -14.68 -1.39 1.14
N PRO A 79 -15.78 -1.38 1.92
CA PRO A 79 -16.01 -0.36 2.96
C PRO A 79 -14.87 -0.27 3.98
N ALA A 80 -14.35 -1.43 4.41
CA ALA A 80 -13.22 -1.51 5.34
C ALA A 80 -11.96 -0.79 4.81
N THR A 81 -11.63 -0.98 3.53
CA THR A 81 -10.50 -0.33 2.86
C THR A 81 -10.75 1.16 2.70
N ALA A 82 -11.97 1.56 2.34
CA ALA A 82 -12.34 2.97 2.20
C ALA A 82 -12.22 3.73 3.53
N THR A 83 -12.71 3.15 4.63
CA THR A 83 -12.56 3.73 5.98
C THR A 83 -11.11 3.87 6.39
N ALA A 84 -10.28 2.84 6.15
CA ALA A 84 -8.85 2.89 6.45
C ALA A 84 -8.15 4.00 5.65
N LEU A 85 -8.43 4.12 4.35
CA LEU A 85 -7.87 5.16 3.50
C LEU A 85 -8.22 6.57 3.99
N VAL A 86 -9.48 6.80 4.38
CA VAL A 86 -9.93 8.09 4.91
C VAL A 86 -9.14 8.46 6.17
N ALA A 87 -8.95 7.51 7.08
CA ALA A 87 -8.19 7.73 8.31
C ALA A 87 -6.70 8.00 8.05
N GLU A 88 -6.08 7.28 7.11
CA GLU A 88 -4.69 7.49 6.71
C GLU A 88 -4.49 8.87 6.05
N ARG A 89 -5.38 9.23 5.11
CA ARG A 89 -5.33 10.54 4.44
C ARG A 89 -5.58 11.70 5.39
N ALA A 90 -6.50 11.55 6.35
CA ALA A 90 -6.73 12.55 7.38
C ALA A 90 -5.46 12.80 8.22
N THR A 91 -4.72 11.72 8.56
CA THR A 91 -3.45 11.83 9.29
C THR A 91 -2.39 12.55 8.46
N LEU A 92 -2.27 12.20 7.18
CA LEU A 92 -1.33 12.84 6.27
C LEU A 92 -1.64 14.33 6.07
N ALA A 93 -2.92 14.68 5.89
CA ALA A 93 -3.39 16.05 5.74
C ALA A 93 -3.15 16.89 6.99
N ALA A 94 -3.40 16.35 8.18
CA ALA A 94 -3.13 17.03 9.46
C ALA A 94 -1.64 17.41 9.63
N ARG A 95 -0.74 16.63 9.01
CA ARG A 95 0.71 16.88 9.01
C ARG A 95 1.20 17.66 7.79
N ARG A 96 0.29 18.13 6.93
CA ARG A 96 0.59 18.74 5.61
C ARG A 96 1.56 17.90 4.78
N GLY A 97 1.45 16.58 4.91
CA GLY A 97 2.37 15.65 4.29
C GLY A 97 2.04 15.41 2.82
N ILE A 98 3.09 15.15 2.06
CA ILE A 98 3.04 14.67 0.67
C ILE A 98 3.66 13.27 0.61
N CYS A 99 3.74 12.67 -0.59
CA CYS A 99 4.30 11.33 -0.81
C CYS A 99 5.72 11.14 -0.23
N MET A 100 6.51 12.21 -0.17
CA MET A 100 7.87 12.21 0.38
C MET A 100 7.94 12.52 1.89
N THR A 101 6.80 12.80 2.53
CA THR A 101 6.74 13.14 3.95
C THR A 101 6.68 11.87 4.79
N ALA A 102 7.54 11.75 5.80
CA ALA A 102 7.49 10.70 6.80
C ALA A 102 6.31 10.93 7.77
N ALA A 103 5.10 10.65 7.29
CA ALA A 103 3.86 10.75 8.04
C ALA A 103 3.12 9.41 7.93
N LEU A 104 3.51 8.49 8.81
CA LEU A 104 3.04 7.10 8.83
C LEU A 104 2.03 6.92 9.97
N ARG A 105 0.88 6.31 9.67
CA ARG A 105 -0.06 5.80 10.67
C ARG A 105 -0.81 4.60 10.09
N PRO A 106 -0.66 3.40 10.67
CA PRO A 106 -1.35 2.22 10.18
C PRO A 106 -2.82 2.29 10.62
N CYS A 107 -3.75 2.16 9.67
CA CYS A 107 -5.16 2.02 9.99
C CYS A 107 -5.60 0.60 9.66
N HIS A 108 -5.89 -0.17 10.71
CA HIS A 108 -6.53 -1.47 10.54
C HIS A 108 -8.05 -1.29 10.52
N PRO A 109 -8.78 -1.99 9.63
CA PRO A 109 -10.22 -1.98 9.69
C PRO A 109 -10.67 -2.48 11.07
N HIS A 110 -11.61 -1.76 11.68
CA HIS A 110 -12.09 -2.04 13.03
C HIS A 110 -12.61 -3.48 13.07
N ARG A 111 -11.88 -4.37 13.76
CA ARG A 111 -12.42 -5.68 14.13
C ARG A 111 -13.63 -5.43 15.02
N ARG A 112 -14.81 -5.92 14.66
CA ARG A 112 -15.97 -5.81 15.56
C ARG A 112 -15.61 -6.46 16.89
N HIS A 113 -16.11 -5.90 18.00
CA HIS A 113 -15.94 -6.43 19.35
C HIS A 113 -16.47 -7.88 19.39
N GLY A 114 -15.59 -8.87 19.18
CA GLY A 114 -15.97 -10.27 18.98
C GLY A 114 -14.92 -11.11 18.24
N ASP A 115 -14.16 -10.51 17.32
CA ASP A 115 -13.10 -11.21 16.55
C ASP A 115 -11.78 -11.28 17.33
N ARG A 116 -11.76 -12.04 18.44
CA ARG A 116 -10.50 -12.47 19.05
C ARG A 116 -9.92 -13.62 18.20
N PRO A 117 -8.69 -13.51 17.67
CA PRO A 117 -8.00 -14.68 17.14
C PRO A 117 -7.80 -15.66 18.31
N ARG A 118 -8.26 -16.90 18.14
CA ARG A 118 -7.84 -18.00 19.03
C ARG A 118 -6.33 -18.03 18.99
N ARG A 119 -5.68 -17.77 20.13
CA ARG A 119 -4.23 -17.94 20.29
C ARG A 119 -3.92 -19.41 20.05
N GLY A 120 -3.58 -19.74 18.80
CA GLY A 120 -3.08 -21.03 18.38
C GLY A 120 -1.58 -21.07 18.64
N VAL A 121 -1.20 -22.08 19.41
CA VAL A 121 0.15 -22.47 19.84
C VAL A 121 1.11 -22.53 18.65
N ARG A 122 2.33 -21.97 18.84
CA ARG A 122 3.49 -22.18 17.97
C ARG A 122 3.91 -23.65 18.02
N PRO A 123 4.21 -24.31 16.90
CA PRO A 123 5.37 -25.19 16.83
C PRO A 123 6.66 -24.35 16.68
#